data_AF-A0A5B0HH27-F1
#
_entry.id   AF-A0A5B0HH27-F1
#
_cell.length_a   1.000
_cell.length_b   1.000
_cell.length_c   1.000
_cell.angle_alpha   90.00
_cell.angle_beta   90.00
_cell.angle_gamma   90.00
#
_symmetry.space_group_name_H-M   'P 1'
#
loop_
_entity.id
_entity.type
_entity.pdbx_description
1 polymer ?
#
loop_
_entity_poly.entity_id
_entity_poly.type
_entity_poly.pdbx_seq_one_letter_code
_entity_poly.pdbx_strand_id
1 'polypeptide(L)'
;MGMSFPLRYTNLVAYFTTDVPSVESTLRDLRGFFEMLQMDEWRLVTSARDDAWPKRIRELAAAAAAIVKQHAPAPEAIFTPALQEARWRAAAEEKQVPIDEPLVPIDDVFANNRDLLQRLHLAFRESHDVFVLGVAGGWKDVQTVNAFLHDTLLHGHARVSMLFLLPDNPFDSPLDFTSPFPGAAAICRYPERWPGVLVWNRFGNVLFLPLQTATRALHTPGFLAQFASPLTAESMDRLERGYVPPVATGRQIRILHLSDLHFGTKYAASNQDYLLAVLKDEFRGRFDHVVITGDLFDSILKRKWRAFESFRQALRLITDHDPIVIPGNHDCRIMGNRLWRFGESYRYVAELDVRPLHEDRQLQCLFFCFNSAKSGHAAQGEVLEEDLVRFATEYHILASRNPDVKNWLRVGLVHHHPFKFEAASEGMTAKLLTAFGIPESELLDMKHGDRFVRWCADRGIQLILHGHRHVQRKISQAVPVQGPNGVTAVQVTAVGCGTSLGAEGIPKSFNLISWDPESQRWSSSFFLDRSGSGFKEIRATSTVMDPMVREV
;
A
#
# COMPACT_ATOMS: atom_id res chain seq x y z
N MET A 1 3.03 -31.96 1.92
CA MET A 1 2.62 -30.74 2.65
C MET A 1 1.70 -30.02 1.69
N GLY A 2 0.39 -30.04 1.95
CA GLY A 2 -0.60 -29.51 1.00
C GLY A 2 -0.51 -27.99 0.84
N MET A 3 -0.86 -27.51 -0.35
CA MET A 3 -0.80 -26.10 -0.73
C MET A 3 -1.83 -25.24 0.03
N SER A 4 -1.44 -24.01 0.30
CA SER A 4 -2.13 -23.06 1.16
C SER A 4 -2.61 -21.84 0.38
N PHE A 5 -3.56 -21.06 0.92
CA PHE A 5 -4.22 -19.98 0.18
C PHE A 5 -3.38 -18.68 0.20
N PRO A 6 -2.87 -18.20 -0.95
CA PRO A 6 -2.07 -16.98 -1.00
C PRO A 6 -2.95 -15.74 -0.78
N LEU A 7 -2.55 -14.88 0.17
CA LEU A 7 -3.27 -13.64 0.47
C LEU A 7 -3.46 -12.73 -0.75
N ARG A 8 -2.58 -12.78 -1.76
CA ARG A 8 -2.74 -12.00 -3.00
C ARG A 8 -4.02 -12.32 -3.78
N TYR A 9 -4.62 -13.50 -3.61
CA TYR A 9 -5.86 -13.88 -4.28
C TYR A 9 -7.14 -13.48 -3.55
N THR A 10 -7.02 -12.75 -2.43
CA THR A 10 -8.17 -12.36 -1.61
C THR A 10 -9.21 -11.55 -2.42
N ASN A 11 -8.78 -10.61 -3.27
CA ASN A 11 -9.70 -9.86 -4.14
C ASN A 11 -10.48 -10.75 -5.12
N LEU A 12 -9.84 -11.77 -5.69
CA LEU A 12 -10.47 -12.69 -6.64
C LEU A 12 -11.52 -13.56 -5.95
N VAL A 13 -11.22 -14.08 -4.75
CA VAL A 13 -12.23 -14.82 -3.98
C VAL A 13 -13.37 -13.90 -3.55
N ALA A 14 -13.08 -12.66 -3.11
CA ALA A 14 -14.11 -11.70 -2.76
C ALA A 14 -15.04 -11.40 -3.95
N TYR A 15 -14.50 -11.27 -5.16
CA TYR A 15 -15.31 -11.14 -6.38
C TYR A 15 -16.29 -12.31 -6.52
N PHE A 16 -15.83 -13.56 -6.44
CA PHE A 16 -16.74 -14.71 -6.58
C PHE A 16 -17.77 -14.82 -5.45
N THR A 17 -17.45 -14.33 -4.26
CA THR A 17 -18.22 -14.55 -3.02
C THR A 17 -19.12 -13.39 -2.61
N THR A 18 -18.99 -12.21 -3.22
CA THR A 18 -19.72 -10.97 -2.85
C THR A 18 -20.26 -10.25 -4.08
N ASP A 19 -21.18 -9.30 -3.90
CA ASP A 19 -21.78 -8.51 -5.00
C ASP A 19 -20.86 -7.39 -5.55
N VAL A 20 -19.55 -7.53 -5.41
CA VAL A 20 -18.59 -6.61 -6.05
C VAL A 20 -18.74 -6.72 -7.57
N PRO A 21 -18.98 -5.60 -8.29
CA PRO A 21 -19.40 -5.64 -9.69
C PRO A 21 -18.30 -6.09 -10.66
N SER A 22 -17.04 -5.80 -10.33
CA SER A 22 -15.88 -6.21 -11.13
C SER A 22 -14.63 -6.20 -10.27
N VAL A 23 -13.61 -6.95 -10.69
CA VAL A 23 -12.26 -6.93 -10.12
C VAL A 23 -11.24 -6.83 -11.23
N GLU A 24 -10.26 -5.95 -11.03
CA GLU A 24 -9.10 -5.83 -11.91
C GLU A 24 -7.96 -6.72 -11.37
N SER A 25 -7.31 -7.45 -12.26
CA SER A 25 -6.20 -8.32 -11.89
C SER A 25 -5.22 -8.49 -13.06
N THR A 26 -4.00 -8.94 -12.78
CA THR A 26 -3.06 -9.32 -13.83
C THR A 26 -3.47 -10.64 -14.45
N LEU A 27 -3.15 -10.86 -15.74
CA LEU A 27 -3.41 -12.16 -16.38
C LEU A 27 -2.65 -13.29 -15.67
N ARG A 28 -1.43 -13.00 -15.17
CA ARG A 28 -0.66 -13.91 -14.32
C ARG A 28 -1.39 -14.30 -13.04
N ASP A 29 -1.98 -13.35 -12.31
CA ASP A 29 -2.69 -13.64 -11.06
C ASP A 29 -4.00 -14.37 -11.32
N LEU A 30 -4.75 -14.00 -12.35
CA LEU A 30 -5.96 -14.73 -12.78
C LEU A 30 -5.60 -16.19 -13.11
N ARG A 31 -4.54 -16.40 -13.88
CA ARG A 31 -4.07 -17.74 -14.23
C ARG A 31 -3.67 -18.52 -12.98
N GLY A 32 -2.82 -17.94 -12.13
CA GLY A 32 -2.34 -18.59 -10.91
C GLY A 32 -3.49 -18.91 -9.94
N PHE A 33 -4.49 -18.05 -9.85
CA PHE A 33 -5.70 -18.29 -9.07
C PHE A 33 -6.49 -19.50 -9.59
N PHE A 34 -6.83 -19.54 -10.88
CA PHE A 34 -7.59 -20.66 -11.44
C PHE A 34 -6.78 -21.97 -11.48
N GLU A 35 -5.46 -21.91 -11.68
CA GLU A 35 -4.58 -23.08 -11.57
C GLU A 35 -4.54 -23.61 -10.12
N MET A 36 -4.51 -22.72 -9.11
CA MET A 36 -4.60 -23.10 -7.70
C MET A 36 -5.94 -23.81 -7.39
N LEU A 37 -7.08 -23.29 -7.89
CA LEU A 37 -8.40 -23.90 -7.68
C LEU A 37 -8.53 -25.33 -8.28
N GLN A 38 -7.63 -25.73 -9.19
CA GLN A 38 -7.65 -27.05 -9.83
C GLN A 38 -6.92 -28.13 -9.01
N MET A 39 -6.07 -27.74 -8.06
CA MET A 39 -5.18 -28.66 -7.37
C MET A 39 -5.95 -29.53 -6.37
N ASP A 40 -5.44 -30.73 -6.07
CA ASP A 40 -6.07 -31.64 -5.10
C ASP A 40 -5.70 -31.31 -3.65
N GLU A 41 -4.60 -30.59 -3.45
CA GLU A 41 -3.97 -30.40 -2.12
C GLU A 41 -4.30 -29.05 -1.44
N TRP A 42 -5.13 -28.21 -2.05
CA TRP A 42 -5.52 -26.94 -1.45
C TRP A 42 -6.50 -27.13 -0.28
N ARG A 43 -6.17 -26.54 0.86
CA ARG A 43 -6.96 -26.65 2.09
C ARG A 43 -8.11 -25.62 2.12
N LEU A 44 -9.00 -25.66 1.13
CA LEU A 44 -10.33 -25.11 1.37
C LEU A 44 -11.12 -26.11 2.17
N VAL A 45 -11.19 -25.84 3.46
CA VAL A 45 -11.91 -26.69 4.38
C VAL A 45 -13.31 -26.13 4.51
N THR A 46 -14.32 -26.98 4.39
CA THR A 46 -15.70 -26.54 4.51
C THR A 46 -16.40 -27.26 5.65
N SER A 47 -17.31 -26.55 6.33
CA SER A 47 -18.29 -27.17 7.22
C SER A 47 -19.50 -27.75 6.48
N ALA A 48 -19.63 -27.47 5.18
CA ALA A 48 -20.70 -28.00 4.35
C ALA A 48 -20.54 -29.51 4.12
N ARG A 49 -21.66 -30.23 4.08
CA ARG A 49 -21.69 -31.68 3.83
C ARG A 49 -21.71 -32.05 2.33
N ASP A 50 -21.51 -31.07 1.44
CA ASP A 50 -21.55 -31.29 0.00
C ASP A 50 -20.17 -31.74 -0.52
N ASP A 51 -20.00 -33.05 -0.65
CA ASP A 51 -18.78 -33.68 -1.17
C ASP A 51 -18.56 -33.39 -2.68
N ALA A 52 -19.56 -32.88 -3.41
CA ALA A 52 -19.47 -32.60 -4.84
C ALA A 52 -18.92 -31.20 -5.16
N TRP A 53 -18.98 -30.26 -4.21
CA TRP A 53 -18.51 -28.89 -4.40
C TRP A 53 -17.06 -28.78 -4.89
N PRO A 54 -16.07 -29.48 -4.29
CA PRO A 54 -14.68 -29.38 -4.74
C PRO A 54 -14.50 -29.84 -6.18
N LYS A 55 -15.23 -30.88 -6.60
CA LYS A 55 -15.20 -31.37 -7.99
C LYS A 55 -15.77 -30.31 -8.94
N ARG A 56 -16.92 -29.72 -8.61
CA ARG A 56 -17.55 -28.65 -9.41
C ARG A 56 -16.63 -27.44 -9.57
N ILE A 57 -15.99 -26.98 -8.50
CA ILE A 57 -15.04 -25.85 -8.56
C ILE A 57 -13.84 -26.17 -9.46
N ARG A 58 -13.23 -27.36 -9.33
CA ARG A 58 -12.10 -27.77 -10.18
C ARG A 58 -12.46 -27.75 -11.67
N GLU A 59 -13.62 -28.30 -12.03
CA GLU A 59 -14.08 -28.32 -13.43
C GLU A 59 -14.29 -26.91 -14.00
N LEU A 60 -14.94 -26.03 -13.23
CA LEU A 60 -15.16 -24.64 -13.64
C LEU A 60 -13.84 -23.85 -13.71
N ALA A 61 -12.94 -24.04 -12.75
CA ALA A 61 -11.63 -23.41 -12.72
C ALA A 61 -10.72 -23.87 -13.87
N ALA A 62 -10.77 -25.15 -14.24
CA ALA A 62 -10.04 -25.67 -15.41
C ALA A 62 -10.50 -25.00 -16.71
N ALA A 63 -11.81 -24.86 -16.90
CA ALA A 63 -12.36 -24.12 -18.04
C ALA A 63 -11.93 -22.64 -18.01
N ALA A 64 -11.92 -22.01 -16.84
CA ALA A 64 -11.54 -20.62 -16.69
C ALA A 64 -10.05 -20.39 -16.97
N ALA A 65 -9.18 -21.26 -16.45
CA ALA A 65 -7.74 -21.22 -16.72
C ALA A 65 -7.43 -21.39 -18.21
N ALA A 66 -8.20 -22.22 -18.94
CA ALA A 66 -8.03 -22.37 -20.39
C ALA A 66 -8.32 -21.07 -21.15
N ILE A 67 -9.31 -20.28 -20.73
CA ILE A 67 -9.63 -18.97 -21.32
C ILE A 67 -8.54 -17.94 -21.00
N VAL A 68 -8.05 -17.88 -19.76
CA VAL A 68 -6.97 -16.95 -19.39
C VAL A 68 -5.69 -17.26 -20.18
N LYS A 69 -5.36 -18.54 -20.41
CA LYS A 69 -4.21 -18.96 -21.24
C LYS A 69 -4.29 -18.49 -22.69
N GLN A 70 -5.49 -18.24 -23.24
CA GLN A 70 -5.64 -17.69 -24.59
C GLN A 70 -5.26 -16.20 -24.64
N HIS A 71 -5.42 -15.47 -23.54
CA HIS A 71 -5.10 -14.04 -23.43
C HIS A 71 -3.64 -13.81 -23.00
N ALA A 72 -3.03 -14.77 -22.31
CA ALA A 72 -1.61 -14.77 -21.95
C ALA A 72 -0.99 -16.15 -22.24
N PRO A 73 -0.54 -16.41 -23.49
CA PRO A 73 0.21 -17.63 -23.78
C PRO A 73 1.46 -17.66 -22.89
N ALA A 74 1.75 -18.83 -22.31
CA ALA A 74 2.92 -18.98 -21.45
C ALA A 74 4.18 -18.58 -22.22
N PRO A 75 5.16 -17.90 -21.60
CA PRO A 75 6.53 -18.02 -22.10
C PRO A 75 6.87 -19.51 -22.06
N GLU A 76 7.39 -20.05 -23.17
CA GLU A 76 7.74 -21.46 -23.33
C GLU A 76 8.50 -21.95 -22.09
N ALA A 77 7.90 -22.89 -21.34
CA ALA A 77 8.47 -23.34 -20.09
C ALA A 77 9.36 -24.57 -20.30
N ILE A 78 10.61 -24.49 -19.85
CA ILE A 78 11.37 -25.70 -19.47
C ILE A 78 11.06 -25.97 -18.00
N PHE A 79 10.17 -26.92 -17.72
CA PHE A 79 9.87 -27.40 -16.37
C PHE A 79 10.80 -28.57 -16.03
N THR A 80 11.73 -28.38 -15.08
CA THR A 80 12.41 -29.49 -14.39
C THR A 80 12.54 -29.20 -12.89
N PRO A 81 12.57 -30.22 -12.01
CA PRO A 81 12.72 -30.05 -10.55
C PRO A 81 13.96 -29.26 -10.13
N ALA A 82 15.06 -29.34 -10.90
CA ALA A 82 16.28 -28.55 -10.68
C ALA A 82 16.05 -27.04 -10.83
N LEU A 83 15.05 -26.64 -11.62
CA LEU A 83 14.65 -25.25 -11.82
C LEU A 83 13.80 -24.70 -10.67
N GLN A 84 13.27 -25.55 -9.79
CA GLN A 84 12.59 -25.15 -8.56
C GLN A 84 13.60 -24.65 -7.53
N GLU A 85 14.74 -25.33 -7.42
CA GLU A 85 15.87 -24.93 -6.58
C GLU A 85 16.62 -23.71 -7.18
N ALA A 86 16.73 -23.64 -8.52
CA ALA A 86 17.23 -22.45 -9.21
C ALA A 86 16.25 -21.26 -9.12
N ARG A 87 14.92 -21.48 -9.08
CA ARG A 87 13.92 -20.43 -8.82
C ARG A 87 13.97 -19.91 -7.40
N TRP A 88 14.32 -20.73 -6.41
CA TRP A 88 14.57 -20.24 -5.04
C TRP A 88 15.84 -19.39 -4.97
N ARG A 89 16.91 -19.74 -5.71
CA ARG A 89 18.10 -18.90 -5.84
C ARG A 89 17.86 -17.66 -6.70
N ALA A 90 17.03 -17.74 -7.73
CA ALA A 90 16.63 -16.61 -8.58
C ALA A 90 15.59 -15.69 -7.91
N ALA A 91 14.78 -16.19 -6.97
CA ALA A 91 13.91 -15.36 -6.13
C ALA A 91 14.71 -14.45 -5.19
N ALA A 92 15.96 -14.82 -4.88
CA ALA A 92 16.92 -13.94 -4.19
C ALA A 92 17.60 -12.93 -5.15
N GLU A 93 17.49 -13.12 -6.47
CA GLU A 93 18.02 -12.25 -7.53
C GLU A 93 16.94 -11.59 -8.39
N GLU A 94 15.65 -11.74 -8.05
CA GLU A 94 14.54 -11.18 -8.82
C GLU A 94 14.51 -9.67 -8.62
N LYS A 95 15.18 -8.97 -9.54
CA LYS A 95 14.83 -7.61 -9.92
C LYS A 95 13.31 -7.58 -10.12
N GLN A 96 12.67 -6.70 -9.36
CA GLN A 96 11.45 -5.98 -9.73
C GLN A 96 10.66 -6.63 -10.85
N VAL A 97 9.54 -7.27 -10.52
CA VAL A 97 8.43 -7.35 -11.47
C VAL A 97 8.07 -5.89 -11.81
N PRO A 98 8.19 -5.44 -13.07
CA PRO A 98 7.68 -4.14 -13.46
C PRO A 98 6.18 -4.12 -13.13
N ILE A 99 5.73 -3.05 -12.49
CA ILE A 99 4.31 -2.82 -12.15
C ILE A 99 3.47 -2.54 -13.42
N ASP A 100 4.07 -2.71 -14.61
CA ASP A 100 3.48 -2.46 -15.91
C ASP A 100 2.78 -3.70 -16.51
N GLU A 101 2.61 -4.81 -15.77
CA GLU A 101 1.68 -5.85 -16.25
C GLU A 101 0.26 -5.25 -16.21
N PRO A 102 -0.39 -5.07 -17.37
CA PRO A 102 -1.64 -4.33 -17.44
C PRO A 102 -2.69 -5.06 -16.61
N LEU A 103 -3.34 -4.30 -15.73
CA LEU A 103 -4.51 -4.78 -15.03
C LEU A 103 -5.67 -4.84 -16.02
N VAL A 104 -6.34 -5.99 -16.03
CA VAL A 104 -7.50 -6.22 -16.88
C VAL A 104 -8.71 -6.50 -16.00
N PRO A 105 -9.88 -5.89 -16.27
CA PRO A 105 -11.13 -6.31 -15.65
C PRO A 105 -11.38 -7.79 -15.98
N ILE A 106 -11.70 -8.59 -14.96
CA ILE A 106 -12.01 -10.01 -15.18
C ILE A 106 -13.16 -10.19 -16.18
N ASP A 107 -14.15 -9.30 -16.16
CA ASP A 107 -15.31 -9.37 -17.05
C ASP A 107 -14.93 -9.18 -18.53
N ASP A 108 -13.83 -8.48 -18.81
CA ASP A 108 -13.31 -8.29 -20.16
C ASP A 108 -12.60 -9.55 -20.66
N VAL A 109 -11.79 -10.19 -19.81
CA VAL A 109 -11.14 -11.48 -20.11
C VAL A 109 -12.18 -12.57 -20.41
N PHE A 110 -13.32 -12.52 -19.75
CA PHE A 110 -14.42 -13.48 -19.89
C PHE A 110 -15.62 -12.91 -20.66
N ALA A 111 -15.44 -11.88 -21.47
CA ALA A 111 -16.55 -11.22 -22.18
C ALA A 111 -17.42 -12.19 -23.00
N ASN A 112 -16.79 -13.19 -23.63
CA ASN A 112 -17.46 -14.24 -24.42
C ASN A 112 -17.89 -15.47 -23.59
N ASN A 113 -17.59 -15.50 -22.29
CA ASN A 113 -17.79 -16.65 -21.40
C ASN A 113 -18.42 -16.23 -20.05
N ARG A 114 -19.33 -15.25 -20.06
CA ARG A 114 -19.97 -14.73 -18.83
C ARG A 114 -20.74 -15.79 -18.04
N ASP A 115 -21.31 -16.79 -18.72
CA ASP A 115 -21.93 -17.98 -18.08
C ASP A 115 -20.95 -18.67 -17.11
N LEU A 116 -19.68 -18.82 -17.51
CA LEU A 116 -18.68 -19.50 -16.70
C LEU A 116 -18.41 -18.73 -15.39
N LEU A 117 -18.29 -17.40 -15.47
CA LEU A 117 -18.15 -16.56 -14.28
C LEU A 117 -19.39 -16.66 -13.39
N GLN A 118 -20.59 -16.61 -13.97
CA GLN A 118 -21.84 -16.77 -13.22
C GLN A 118 -21.91 -18.12 -12.52
N ARG A 119 -21.51 -19.21 -13.18
CA ARG A 119 -21.47 -20.55 -12.58
C ARG A 119 -20.45 -20.66 -11.46
N LEU A 120 -19.32 -19.96 -11.55
CA LEU A 120 -18.34 -19.85 -10.45
C LEU A 120 -18.93 -19.06 -9.27
N HIS A 121 -19.57 -17.91 -9.51
CA HIS A 121 -20.28 -17.18 -8.46
C HIS A 121 -21.32 -18.05 -7.75
N LEU A 122 -22.16 -18.76 -8.51
CA LEU A 122 -23.16 -19.67 -7.95
C LEU A 122 -22.51 -20.79 -7.14
N ALA A 123 -21.46 -21.41 -7.67
CA ALA A 123 -20.76 -22.47 -6.95
C ALA A 123 -20.20 -21.98 -5.59
N PHE A 124 -19.65 -20.78 -5.50
CA PHE A 124 -19.19 -20.23 -4.22
C PHE A 124 -20.35 -19.80 -3.29
N ARG A 125 -21.36 -19.10 -3.83
CA ARG A 125 -22.40 -18.44 -3.02
C ARG A 125 -23.56 -19.34 -2.58
N GLU A 126 -23.81 -20.43 -3.31
CA GLU A 126 -24.84 -21.42 -2.94
C GLU A 126 -24.34 -22.38 -1.86
N SER A 127 -23.04 -22.61 -1.79
CA SER A 127 -22.46 -23.64 -0.92
C SER A 127 -22.01 -23.10 0.44
N HIS A 128 -21.84 -21.78 0.58
CA HIS A 128 -21.28 -21.17 1.79
C HIS A 128 -21.97 -19.84 2.12
N ASP A 129 -22.34 -19.67 3.39
CA ASP A 129 -22.92 -18.44 3.92
C ASP A 129 -21.84 -17.46 4.40
N VAL A 130 -20.74 -18.00 4.94
CA VAL A 130 -19.64 -17.22 5.52
C VAL A 130 -18.29 -17.74 5.02
N PHE A 131 -17.39 -16.81 4.74
CA PHE A 131 -16.03 -17.09 4.28
C PHE A 131 -15.04 -16.60 5.34
N VAL A 132 -14.05 -17.43 5.63
CA VAL A 132 -13.11 -17.24 6.74
C VAL A 132 -11.69 -17.42 6.20
N LEU A 133 -10.89 -16.36 6.16
CA LEU A 133 -9.50 -16.38 5.72
C LEU A 133 -8.58 -16.18 6.91
N GLY A 134 -7.67 -17.13 7.14
CA GLY A 134 -6.59 -16.92 8.09
C GLY A 134 -5.52 -15.99 7.53
N VAL A 135 -4.96 -15.15 8.40
CA VAL A 135 -3.92 -14.17 8.08
C VAL A 135 -2.79 -14.33 9.09
N ALA A 136 -1.59 -14.62 8.61
CA ALA A 136 -0.44 -14.98 9.45
C ALA A 136 0.80 -14.17 9.05
N GLY A 137 1.58 -13.69 10.04
CA GLY A 137 2.77 -12.86 9.80
C GLY A 137 4.07 -13.63 9.68
N GLY A 138 4.09 -14.90 10.12
CA GLY A 138 5.25 -15.79 10.06
C GLY A 138 4.87 -17.27 10.20
N TRP A 139 5.87 -18.16 10.15
CA TRP A 139 5.65 -19.62 10.30
C TRP A 139 4.92 -20.02 11.59
N LYS A 140 5.27 -19.38 12.72
CA LYS A 140 4.63 -19.65 14.01
C LYS A 140 3.15 -19.27 13.96
N ASP A 141 2.86 -18.10 13.40
CA ASP A 141 1.50 -17.62 13.20
C ASP A 141 0.68 -18.55 12.31
N VAL A 142 1.26 -19.08 11.22
CA VAL A 142 0.57 -20.03 10.33
C VAL A 142 0.12 -21.27 11.10
N GLN A 143 0.97 -21.80 11.99
CA GLN A 143 0.61 -22.95 12.81
C GLN A 143 -0.54 -22.61 13.77
N THR A 144 -0.46 -21.46 14.44
CA THR A 144 -1.49 -21.02 15.40
C THR A 144 -2.82 -20.72 14.70
N VAL A 145 -2.80 -20.02 13.56
CA VAL A 145 -4.00 -19.72 12.77
C VAL A 145 -4.61 -20.99 12.20
N ASN A 146 -3.81 -21.93 11.67
CA ASN A 146 -4.33 -23.20 11.20
C ASN A 146 -4.97 -24.02 12.33
N ALA A 147 -4.33 -24.09 13.50
CA ALA A 147 -4.90 -24.76 14.66
C ALA A 147 -6.25 -24.14 15.05
N PHE A 148 -6.35 -22.81 15.05
CA PHE A 148 -7.59 -22.09 15.29
C PHE A 148 -8.68 -22.43 14.26
N LEU A 149 -8.38 -22.36 12.96
CA LEU A 149 -9.38 -22.63 11.92
C LEU A 149 -9.87 -24.08 11.94
N HIS A 150 -8.98 -25.03 12.25
CA HIS A 150 -9.37 -26.43 12.47
C HIS A 150 -10.23 -26.61 13.73
N ASP A 151 -9.91 -25.93 14.82
CA ASP A 151 -10.71 -25.95 16.04
C ASP A 151 -12.13 -25.39 15.81
N THR A 152 -12.24 -24.24 15.13
CA THR A 152 -13.54 -23.64 14.77
C THR A 152 -14.37 -24.55 13.86
N LEU A 153 -13.72 -25.27 12.94
CA LEU A 153 -14.40 -26.26 12.10
C LEU A 153 -14.99 -27.40 12.93
N LEU A 154 -14.24 -27.94 13.91
CA LEU A 154 -14.67 -29.05 14.76
C LEU A 154 -15.79 -28.67 15.73
N HIS A 155 -15.81 -27.41 16.19
CA HIS A 155 -16.86 -26.89 17.07
C HIS A 155 -18.24 -26.77 16.39
N GLY A 156 -18.33 -27.03 15.08
CA GLY A 156 -19.55 -27.44 14.40
C GLY A 156 -20.71 -26.45 14.49
N HIS A 157 -20.88 -25.61 13.47
CA HIS A 157 -22.03 -24.71 13.37
C HIS A 157 -23.11 -25.30 12.46
N ALA A 158 -24.00 -26.12 13.03
CA ALA A 158 -25.00 -26.89 12.27
C ALA A 158 -25.96 -26.08 11.37
N ARG A 159 -25.98 -24.75 11.48
CA ARG A 159 -26.89 -23.86 10.75
C ARG A 159 -26.20 -22.89 9.78
N VAL A 160 -24.88 -22.80 9.77
CA VAL A 160 -24.14 -21.84 8.94
C VAL A 160 -23.05 -22.59 8.20
N SER A 161 -23.13 -22.57 6.87
CA SER A 161 -22.12 -23.17 6.01
C SER A 161 -20.94 -22.22 5.87
N MET A 162 -19.72 -22.74 6.08
CA MET A 162 -18.50 -21.95 6.09
C MET A 162 -17.45 -22.50 5.15
N LEU A 163 -16.70 -21.59 4.53
CA LEU A 163 -15.50 -21.90 3.75
C LEU A 163 -14.29 -21.28 4.44
N PHE A 164 -13.35 -22.14 4.83
CA PHE A 164 -12.10 -21.74 5.47
C PHE A 164 -10.98 -21.72 4.43
N LEU A 165 -10.42 -20.54 4.17
CA LEU A 165 -9.22 -20.34 3.38
C LEU A 165 -8.02 -20.34 4.34
N LEU A 166 -7.26 -21.43 4.34
CA LEU A 166 -6.10 -21.56 5.23
C LEU A 166 -4.91 -20.74 4.72
N PRO A 167 -4.23 -19.97 5.60
CA PRO A 167 -3.16 -19.06 5.18
C PRO A 167 -2.01 -19.81 4.53
N ASP A 168 -1.48 -19.23 3.45
CA ASP A 168 -0.16 -19.57 2.93
C ASP A 168 0.96 -19.14 3.87
N ASN A 169 2.09 -19.81 3.69
CA ASN A 169 3.30 -19.51 4.40
C ASN A 169 3.78 -18.11 3.99
N PRO A 170 3.79 -17.14 4.91
CA PRO A 170 4.21 -15.79 4.60
C PRO A 170 5.74 -15.78 4.52
N PHE A 171 6.31 -16.04 3.35
CA PHE A 171 7.63 -15.51 3.05
C PHE A 171 7.44 -14.16 2.39
N ASP A 172 7.80 -13.09 3.12
CA ASP A 172 8.33 -11.75 2.75
C ASP A 172 7.82 -11.03 1.48
N SER A 173 6.82 -11.59 0.82
CA SER A 173 6.30 -11.08 -0.43
C SER A 173 5.38 -9.93 -0.06
N PRO A 174 5.67 -8.71 -0.55
CA PRO A 174 4.81 -7.58 -0.29
C PRO A 174 3.40 -7.90 -0.78
N LEU A 175 2.41 -7.67 0.07
CA LEU A 175 1.02 -7.67 -0.37
C LEU A 175 0.79 -6.45 -1.23
N ASP A 176 0.07 -6.63 -2.33
CA ASP A 176 -0.28 -5.54 -3.24
C ASP A 176 -1.67 -5.81 -3.83
N PHE A 177 -2.66 -5.09 -3.32
CA PHE A 177 -4.04 -5.18 -3.80
C PHE A 177 -4.36 -3.94 -4.60
N THR A 178 -4.75 -4.12 -5.87
CA THR A 178 -5.38 -3.05 -6.65
C THR A 178 -6.89 -3.11 -6.49
N SER A 179 -7.52 -1.94 -6.33
CA SER A 179 -8.95 -1.78 -6.05
C SER A 179 -9.43 -2.77 -4.97
N PRO A 180 -8.80 -2.75 -3.77
CA PRO A 180 -9.05 -3.74 -2.74
C PRO A 180 -10.53 -3.72 -2.32
N PHE A 181 -11.15 -4.90 -2.21
CA PHE A 181 -12.40 -4.97 -1.46
C PHE A 181 -12.13 -4.67 0.03
N PRO A 182 -13.14 -4.28 0.82
CA PRO A 182 -12.94 -3.80 2.19
C PRO A 182 -12.12 -4.73 3.10
N GLY A 183 -12.21 -6.05 2.92
CA GLY A 183 -11.45 -7.02 3.71
C GLY A 183 -9.97 -7.07 3.39
N ALA A 184 -9.60 -7.11 2.11
CA ALA A 184 -8.20 -7.01 1.68
C ALA A 184 -7.55 -5.70 2.12
N ALA A 185 -8.30 -4.58 2.01
CA ALA A 185 -7.89 -3.30 2.54
C ALA A 185 -7.62 -3.35 4.05
N ALA A 186 -8.52 -3.97 4.83
CA ALA A 186 -8.37 -4.12 6.28
C ALA A 186 -7.12 -4.92 6.66
N ILE A 187 -6.78 -5.98 5.91
CA ILE A 187 -5.56 -6.79 6.12
C ILE A 187 -4.30 -5.91 6.06
N CYS A 188 -4.21 -5.01 5.07
CA CYS A 188 -3.09 -4.09 4.92
C CYS A 188 -3.13 -2.93 5.93
N ARG A 189 -4.32 -2.37 6.19
CA ARG A 189 -4.48 -1.20 7.07
C ARG A 189 -4.22 -1.51 8.54
N TYR A 190 -4.46 -2.76 8.95
CA TYR A 190 -4.39 -3.17 10.35
C TYR A 190 -3.35 -4.27 10.57
N PRO A 191 -2.05 -4.02 10.29
CA PRO A 191 -1.00 -5.01 10.49
C PRO A 191 -0.91 -5.52 11.94
N GLU A 192 -1.29 -4.70 12.93
CA GLU A 192 -1.34 -5.06 14.35
C GLU A 192 -2.36 -6.17 14.68
N ARG A 193 -3.30 -6.45 13.76
CA ARG A 193 -4.28 -7.53 13.93
C ARG A 193 -3.75 -8.88 13.48
N TRP A 194 -2.50 -8.95 13.04
CA TRP A 194 -1.83 -10.19 12.68
C TRP A 194 -1.19 -10.83 13.92
N PRO A 195 -1.26 -12.16 14.09
CA PRO A 195 -2.10 -13.09 13.35
C PRO A 195 -3.60 -12.87 13.62
N GLY A 196 -4.39 -13.05 12.56
CA GLY A 196 -5.82 -12.75 12.59
C GLY A 196 -6.63 -13.54 11.58
N VAL A 197 -7.93 -13.25 11.55
CA VAL A 197 -8.90 -13.89 10.67
C VAL A 197 -9.79 -12.84 10.05
N LEU A 198 -9.84 -12.85 8.72
CA LEU A 198 -10.80 -12.08 7.94
C LEU A 198 -12.07 -12.91 7.76
N VAL A 199 -13.22 -12.36 8.12
CA VAL A 199 -14.53 -12.99 7.99
C VAL A 199 -15.41 -12.11 7.11
N TRP A 200 -16.04 -12.68 6.10
CA TRP A 200 -17.00 -11.97 5.25
C TRP A 200 -18.14 -12.85 4.76
N ASN A 201 -19.16 -12.24 4.16
CA ASN A 201 -20.28 -12.93 3.56
C ASN A 201 -20.70 -12.30 2.23
N ARG A 202 -21.69 -12.91 1.58
CA ARG A 202 -22.24 -12.42 0.30
C ARG A 202 -22.96 -11.08 0.38
N PHE A 203 -23.43 -10.69 1.58
CA PHE A 203 -24.17 -9.45 1.82
C PHE A 203 -23.27 -8.24 2.03
N GLY A 204 -21.94 -8.42 1.94
CA GLY A 204 -20.97 -7.34 2.13
C GLY A 204 -20.57 -7.09 3.58
N ASN A 205 -21.02 -7.93 4.53
CA ASN A 205 -20.51 -7.87 5.90
C ASN A 205 -19.05 -8.32 5.89
N VAL A 206 -18.15 -7.54 6.51
CA VAL A 206 -16.72 -7.84 6.58
C VAL A 206 -16.19 -7.46 7.96
N LEU A 207 -15.39 -8.34 8.57
CA LEU A 207 -14.65 -8.09 9.80
C LEU A 207 -13.25 -8.70 9.72
N PHE A 208 -12.23 -7.94 10.11
CA PHE A 208 -10.88 -8.46 10.31
C PHE A 208 -10.55 -8.45 11.80
N LEU A 209 -10.40 -9.63 12.39
CA LEU A 209 -10.28 -9.84 13.83
C LEU A 209 -8.89 -10.41 14.18
N PRO A 210 -8.18 -9.86 15.17
CA PRO A 210 -7.05 -10.55 15.79
C PRO A 210 -7.47 -11.93 16.30
N LEU A 211 -6.55 -12.90 16.29
CA LEU A 211 -6.88 -14.30 16.60
C LEU A 211 -7.58 -14.48 17.97
N GLN A 212 -7.16 -13.70 18.97
CA GLN A 212 -7.74 -13.71 20.32
C GLN A 212 -9.22 -13.33 20.30
N THR A 213 -9.60 -12.29 19.54
CA THR A 213 -11.00 -11.86 19.46
C THR A 213 -11.80 -12.64 18.44
N ALA A 214 -11.16 -13.17 17.39
CA ALA A 214 -11.76 -14.13 16.47
C ALA A 214 -12.27 -15.38 17.21
N THR A 215 -11.48 -15.89 18.15
CA THR A 215 -11.88 -17.02 19.01
C THR A 215 -13.14 -16.70 19.80
N ARG A 216 -13.17 -15.55 20.47
CA ARG A 216 -14.36 -15.10 21.20
C ARG A 216 -15.56 -14.92 20.27
N ALA A 217 -15.38 -14.29 19.12
CA ALA A 217 -16.46 -13.99 18.18
C ALA A 217 -17.09 -15.27 17.61
N LEU A 218 -16.27 -16.14 17.00
CA LEU A 218 -16.75 -17.32 16.28
C LEU A 218 -17.30 -18.39 17.23
N HIS A 219 -16.86 -18.42 18.50
CA HIS A 219 -17.41 -19.33 19.51
C HIS A 219 -18.60 -18.74 20.30
N THR A 220 -18.96 -17.47 20.07
CA THR A 220 -20.14 -16.87 20.73
C THR A 220 -21.43 -17.39 20.09
N PRO A 221 -22.37 -17.96 20.87
CA PRO A 221 -23.65 -18.41 20.34
C PRO A 221 -24.40 -17.30 19.60
N GLY A 222 -24.84 -17.60 18.38
CA GLY A 222 -25.63 -16.66 17.56
C GLY A 222 -24.80 -15.66 16.74
N PHE A 223 -23.51 -15.46 17.03
CA PHE A 223 -22.66 -14.54 16.25
C PHE A 223 -22.68 -14.87 14.75
N LEU A 224 -22.39 -16.13 14.39
CA LEU A 224 -22.37 -16.55 12.99
C LEU A 224 -23.74 -16.46 12.32
N ALA A 225 -24.82 -16.76 13.02
CA ALA A 225 -26.18 -16.65 12.46
C ALA A 225 -26.55 -15.18 12.19
N GLN A 226 -26.19 -14.28 13.11
CA GLN A 226 -26.34 -12.84 12.92
C GLN A 226 -25.46 -12.34 11.77
N PHE A 227 -24.17 -12.72 11.76
CA PHE A 227 -23.21 -12.28 10.75
C PHE A 227 -23.54 -12.80 9.36
N ALA A 228 -24.10 -14.01 9.25
CA ALA A 228 -24.54 -14.61 7.98
C ALA A 228 -25.81 -13.96 7.41
N SER A 229 -26.45 -13.01 8.12
CA SER A 229 -27.64 -12.30 7.64
C SER A 229 -27.27 -10.92 7.08
N PRO A 230 -28.12 -10.29 6.24
CA PRO A 230 -27.92 -8.88 5.86
C PRO A 230 -27.92 -7.98 7.10
N LEU A 231 -26.88 -7.16 7.27
CA LEU A 231 -26.75 -6.26 8.41
C LEU A 231 -26.84 -4.79 7.97
N THR A 232 -27.45 -3.98 8.82
CA THR A 232 -27.38 -2.51 8.67
C THR A 232 -26.00 -2.01 9.05
N ALA A 233 -25.61 -0.83 8.56
CA ALA A 233 -24.36 -0.17 8.95
C ALA A 233 -24.23 -0.05 10.48
N GLU A 234 -25.30 0.35 11.17
CA GLU A 234 -25.31 0.43 12.65
C GLU A 234 -25.07 -0.93 13.32
N SER A 235 -25.61 -2.02 12.76
CA SER A 235 -25.40 -3.36 13.30
C SER A 235 -23.97 -3.85 13.06
N MET A 236 -23.41 -3.56 11.89
CA MET A 236 -22.00 -3.81 11.59
C MET A 236 -21.07 -3.03 12.54
N ASP A 237 -21.33 -1.74 12.74
CA ASP A 237 -20.60 -0.89 13.68
C ASP A 237 -20.65 -1.45 15.12
N ARG A 238 -21.81 -1.97 15.55
CA ARG A 238 -21.95 -2.61 16.87
C ARG A 238 -21.11 -3.89 16.96
N LEU A 239 -21.11 -4.74 15.93
CA LEU A 239 -20.27 -5.93 15.89
C LEU A 239 -18.79 -5.56 15.89
N GLU A 240 -18.40 -4.56 15.10
CA GLU A 240 -17.03 -4.08 15.04
C GLU A 240 -16.58 -3.59 16.42
N ARG A 241 -17.33 -2.68 17.07
CA ARG A 241 -17.01 -2.21 18.43
C ARG A 241 -17.01 -3.32 19.49
N GLY A 242 -17.76 -4.40 19.28
CA GLY A 242 -17.88 -5.50 20.24
C GLY A 242 -16.74 -6.51 20.19
N TYR A 243 -16.11 -6.69 19.02
CA TYR A 243 -15.14 -7.76 18.75
C TYR A 243 -13.83 -7.30 18.14
N VAL A 244 -13.81 -6.21 17.38
CA VAL A 244 -12.56 -5.56 16.99
C VAL A 244 -12.11 -4.81 18.24
N PRO A 245 -10.97 -5.21 18.84
CA PRO A 245 -10.47 -4.45 19.97
C PRO A 245 -10.25 -3.02 19.48
N PRO A 246 -10.61 -1.99 20.28
CA PRO A 246 -10.07 -0.68 20.00
C PRO A 246 -8.57 -0.88 19.87
N VAL A 247 -8.00 -0.36 18.78
CA VAL A 247 -6.56 -0.44 18.50
C VAL A 247 -5.85 -0.29 19.83
N ALA A 248 -5.19 -1.37 20.27
CA ALA A 248 -4.68 -1.42 21.62
C ALA A 248 -3.84 -0.17 21.86
N THR A 249 -3.75 0.28 23.10
CA THR A 249 -2.78 1.30 23.50
C THR A 249 -1.32 0.90 23.19
N GLY A 250 -1.09 -0.30 22.64
CA GLY A 250 0.04 -0.65 21.75
C GLY A 250 -0.03 0.13 20.43
N ARG A 251 0.62 1.29 20.48
CA ARG A 251 0.85 2.34 19.47
C ARG A 251 0.85 1.89 18.00
N GLN A 252 -0.33 1.82 17.40
CA GLN A 252 -0.45 1.87 15.95
C GLN A 252 -0.09 3.28 15.46
N ILE A 253 0.66 3.35 14.38
CA ILE A 253 1.15 4.60 13.82
C ILE A 253 0.61 4.76 12.43
N ARG A 254 -0.10 5.85 12.21
CA ARG A 254 -0.69 6.15 10.91
C ARG A 254 -0.30 7.55 10.46
N ILE A 255 0.45 7.60 9.38
CA ILE A 255 0.97 8.84 8.81
C ILE A 255 0.13 9.17 7.58
N LEU A 256 -0.57 10.30 7.62
CA LEU A 256 -1.21 10.89 6.46
C LEU A 256 -0.14 11.54 5.59
N HIS A 257 0.01 11.07 4.36
CA HIS A 257 0.94 11.62 3.39
C HIS A 257 0.17 12.46 2.38
N LEU A 258 0.47 13.75 2.36
CA LEU A 258 -0.02 14.75 1.42
C LEU A 258 1.12 15.25 0.55
N SER A 259 0.81 15.79 -0.63
CA SER A 259 1.82 16.38 -1.52
C SER A 259 1.16 17.27 -2.58
N ASP A 260 1.97 18.13 -3.19
CA ASP A 260 1.62 18.87 -4.41
C ASP A 260 0.29 19.61 -4.23
N LEU A 261 0.25 20.45 -3.18
CA LEU A 261 -0.92 21.20 -2.73
C LEU A 261 -1.21 22.39 -3.65
N HIS A 262 -0.16 23.04 -4.16
CA HIS A 262 -0.26 24.16 -5.11
C HIS A 262 -1.23 25.28 -4.66
N PHE A 263 -1.13 25.70 -3.39
CA PHE A 263 -1.90 26.81 -2.84
C PHE A 263 -1.71 28.08 -3.67
N GLY A 264 -2.83 28.64 -4.13
CA GLY A 264 -2.87 29.77 -5.05
C GLY A 264 -3.50 29.44 -6.41
N THR A 265 -3.68 28.16 -6.72
CA THR A 265 -4.49 27.71 -7.86
C THR A 265 -5.99 27.71 -7.53
N LYS A 266 -6.83 27.75 -8.58
CA LYS A 266 -8.30 27.61 -8.43
C LYS A 266 -8.69 26.27 -7.83
N TYR A 267 -7.96 25.19 -8.17
CA TYR A 267 -8.22 23.84 -7.68
C TYR A 267 -7.95 23.75 -6.18
N ALA A 268 -6.79 24.25 -5.71
CA ALA A 268 -6.47 24.29 -4.29
C ALA A 268 -7.51 25.09 -3.48
N ALA A 269 -7.92 26.26 -3.99
CA ALA A 269 -8.92 27.09 -3.34
C ALA A 269 -10.28 26.38 -3.19
N SER A 270 -10.73 25.64 -4.21
CA SER A 270 -12.01 24.93 -4.20
C SER A 270 -11.97 23.61 -3.42
N ASN A 271 -10.80 22.96 -3.30
CA ASN A 271 -10.70 21.60 -2.78
C ASN A 271 -10.18 21.51 -1.34
N GLN A 272 -9.55 22.55 -0.79
CA GLN A 272 -8.97 22.51 0.57
C GLN A 272 -10.02 22.20 1.65
N ASP A 273 -11.19 22.85 1.60
CA ASP A 273 -12.23 22.68 2.62
C ASP A 273 -12.88 21.30 2.49
N TYR A 274 -13.04 20.82 1.26
CA TYR A 274 -13.52 19.47 0.99
C TYR A 274 -12.56 18.41 1.56
N LEU A 275 -11.25 18.53 1.30
CA LEU A 275 -10.26 17.61 1.85
C LEU A 275 -10.28 17.65 3.39
N LEU A 276 -10.30 18.84 4.00
CA LEU A 276 -10.36 18.98 5.46
C LEU A 276 -11.63 18.37 6.05
N ALA A 277 -12.79 18.54 5.40
CA ALA A 277 -14.04 17.92 5.82
C ALA A 277 -13.94 16.39 5.78
N VAL A 278 -13.46 15.81 4.67
CA VAL A 278 -13.23 14.35 4.57
C VAL A 278 -12.26 13.86 5.64
N LEU A 279 -11.13 14.55 5.82
CA LEU A 279 -10.13 14.16 6.82
C LEU A 279 -10.69 14.21 8.25
N LYS A 280 -11.56 15.18 8.54
CA LYS A 280 -12.19 15.35 9.85
C LYS A 280 -13.36 14.40 10.10
N ASP A 281 -14.17 14.11 9.09
CA ASP A 281 -15.42 13.36 9.27
C ASP A 281 -15.22 11.87 9.01
N GLU A 282 -14.39 11.49 8.03
CA GLU A 282 -14.19 10.10 7.62
C GLU A 282 -12.85 9.51 8.13
N PHE A 283 -11.84 10.35 8.38
CA PHE A 283 -10.49 9.91 8.77
C PHE A 283 -9.99 10.40 10.12
N ARG A 284 -10.81 11.13 10.90
CA ARG A 284 -10.41 11.57 12.24
C ARG A 284 -10.14 10.38 13.14
N GLY A 285 -9.01 10.42 13.86
CA GLY A 285 -8.53 9.31 14.67
C GLY A 285 -8.03 8.11 13.84
N ARG A 286 -7.94 8.24 12.51
CA ARG A 286 -7.33 7.23 11.62
C ARG A 286 -5.91 7.59 11.19
N PHE A 287 -5.36 8.70 11.67
CA PHE A 287 -3.97 9.09 11.48
C PHE A 287 -3.50 9.93 12.67
N ASP A 288 -2.21 9.80 12.99
CA ASP A 288 -1.55 10.42 14.14
C ASP A 288 -0.68 11.60 13.70
N HIS A 289 -0.06 11.50 12.52
CA HIS A 289 0.85 12.51 11.98
C HIS A 289 0.53 12.82 10.52
N VAL A 290 0.93 14.03 10.11
CA VAL A 290 0.84 14.45 8.71
C VAL A 290 2.25 14.73 8.19
N VAL A 291 2.57 14.21 7.02
CA VAL A 291 3.76 14.56 6.25
C VAL A 291 3.32 15.22 4.93
N ILE A 292 4.00 16.28 4.53
CA ILE A 292 3.72 17.01 3.29
C ILE A 292 4.98 17.08 2.44
N THR A 293 4.99 16.38 1.30
CA THR A 293 6.19 16.19 0.46
C THR A 293 6.32 17.22 -0.67
N GLY A 294 6.24 18.51 -0.35
CA GLY A 294 6.58 19.62 -1.25
C GLY A 294 5.47 20.12 -2.16
N ASP A 295 5.82 21.16 -2.92
CA ASP A 295 4.94 21.97 -3.77
C ASP A 295 3.69 22.45 -3.02
N LEU A 296 3.97 23.15 -1.91
CA LEU A 296 2.96 23.73 -1.03
C LEU A 296 2.21 24.85 -1.74
N PHE A 297 2.91 25.67 -2.51
CA PHE A 297 2.34 26.81 -3.24
C PHE A 297 2.74 26.79 -4.71
N ASP A 298 1.88 27.28 -5.60
CA ASP A 298 2.18 27.33 -7.05
C ASP A 298 3.13 28.50 -7.40
N SER A 299 3.28 29.49 -6.50
CA SER A 299 4.33 30.51 -6.56
C SER A 299 4.59 31.18 -5.21
N ILE A 300 5.74 31.86 -5.09
CA ILE A 300 6.26 32.43 -3.85
C ILE A 300 5.61 33.78 -3.48
N LEU A 301 4.30 33.79 -3.20
CA LEU A 301 3.53 35.00 -2.83
C LEU A 301 2.98 34.91 -1.40
N LYS A 302 3.00 36.03 -0.66
CA LYS A 302 2.54 36.10 0.75
C LYS A 302 1.10 35.63 0.96
N ARG A 303 0.21 35.89 0.00
CA ARG A 303 -1.19 35.44 0.08
C ARG A 303 -1.31 33.91 0.01
N LYS A 304 -0.45 33.26 -0.76
CA LYS A 304 -0.41 31.80 -0.95
C LYS A 304 0.14 31.12 0.29
N TRP A 305 1.21 31.69 0.86
CA TRP A 305 1.72 31.31 2.18
C TRP A 305 0.65 31.35 3.27
N ARG A 306 -0.13 32.43 3.36
CA ARG A 306 -1.22 32.52 4.36
C ARG A 306 -2.28 31.44 4.17
N ALA A 307 -2.64 31.12 2.93
CA ALA A 307 -3.60 30.05 2.66
C ALA A 307 -3.06 28.68 3.12
N PHE A 308 -1.78 28.39 2.82
CA PHE A 308 -1.11 27.20 3.32
C PHE A 308 -1.05 27.16 4.85
N GLU A 309 -0.69 28.28 5.52
CA GLU A 309 -0.62 28.31 6.98
C GLU A 309 -1.99 28.11 7.63
N SER A 310 -3.07 28.66 7.05
CA SER A 310 -4.44 28.37 7.50
C SER A 310 -4.78 26.89 7.37
N PHE A 311 -4.40 26.25 6.27
CA PHE A 311 -4.59 24.81 6.07
C PHE A 311 -3.74 23.98 7.04
N ARG A 312 -2.47 24.34 7.26
CA ARG A 312 -1.57 23.71 8.24
C ARG A 312 -2.15 23.81 9.66
N GLN A 313 -2.72 24.96 10.03
CA GLN A 313 -3.41 25.13 11.31
C GLN A 313 -4.64 24.24 11.42
N ALA A 314 -5.43 24.06 10.35
CA ALA A 314 -6.55 23.12 10.36
C ALA A 314 -6.07 21.67 10.56
N LEU A 315 -4.98 21.25 9.92
CA LEU A 315 -4.38 19.93 10.13
C LEU A 315 -3.87 19.73 11.56
N ARG A 316 -3.26 20.77 12.16
CA ARG A 316 -2.87 20.77 13.59
C ARG A 316 -4.08 20.53 14.49
N LEU A 317 -5.23 21.11 14.19
CA LEU A 317 -6.47 20.89 14.96
C LEU A 317 -7.09 19.49 14.77
N ILE A 318 -6.71 18.77 13.71
CA ILE A 318 -7.17 17.40 13.48
C ILE A 318 -6.28 16.39 14.23
N THR A 319 -4.98 16.63 14.29
CA THR A 319 -3.97 15.67 14.81
C THR A 319 -3.33 16.05 16.14
N ASP A 320 -3.56 17.27 16.64
CA ASP A 320 -2.83 17.86 17.77
C ASP A 320 -1.31 17.98 17.55
N HIS A 321 -0.82 17.72 16.34
CA HIS A 321 0.59 17.78 15.95
C HIS A 321 0.80 18.67 14.74
N ASP A 322 1.98 19.27 14.66
CA ASP A 322 2.38 20.04 13.48
C ASP A 322 2.78 19.10 12.33
N PRO A 323 2.29 19.31 11.09
CA PRO A 323 2.76 18.53 9.95
C PRO A 323 4.28 18.63 9.75
N ILE A 324 4.92 17.52 9.41
CA ILE A 324 6.31 17.49 8.94
C ILE A 324 6.30 17.88 7.46
N VAL A 325 6.96 18.98 7.13
CA VAL A 325 6.90 19.56 5.79
C VAL A 325 8.29 19.63 5.19
N ILE A 326 8.41 19.20 3.92
CA ILE A 326 9.58 19.49 3.09
C ILE A 326 9.17 20.35 1.89
N PRO A 327 10.08 21.18 1.35
CA PRO A 327 9.75 22.01 0.19
C PRO A 327 9.89 21.24 -1.13
N GLY A 328 9.11 21.65 -2.12
CA GLY A 328 9.23 21.30 -3.53
C GLY A 328 9.85 22.43 -4.36
N ASN A 329 9.89 22.24 -5.69
CA ASN A 329 10.51 23.21 -6.59
C ASN A 329 9.68 24.50 -6.71
N HIS A 330 8.35 24.43 -6.69
CA HIS A 330 7.51 25.63 -6.70
C HIS A 330 7.62 26.44 -5.40
N ASP A 331 8.09 25.81 -4.32
CA ASP A 331 8.28 26.48 -3.04
C ASP A 331 9.51 27.38 -3.00
N CYS A 332 10.52 27.04 -3.80
CA CYS A 332 11.81 27.72 -3.81
C CYS A 332 12.03 28.57 -5.08
N ARG A 333 11.36 28.23 -6.20
CA ARG A 333 11.62 28.77 -7.55
C ARG A 333 10.41 29.51 -8.11
N ILE A 334 10.63 30.65 -8.78
CA ILE A 334 9.58 31.37 -9.50
C ILE A 334 9.10 30.50 -10.67
N MET A 335 7.82 30.16 -10.69
CA MET A 335 7.18 29.27 -11.69
C MET A 335 7.80 27.86 -11.74
N GLY A 336 8.39 27.39 -10.64
CA GLY A 336 8.96 26.03 -10.55
C GLY A 336 10.24 25.81 -11.36
N ASN A 337 10.78 26.85 -12.03
CA ASN A 337 11.93 26.78 -12.92
C ASN A 337 13.03 27.79 -12.49
N ARG A 338 14.28 27.51 -12.85
CA ARG A 338 15.43 28.37 -12.62
C ARG A 338 15.81 29.09 -13.91
N LEU A 339 15.59 30.40 -13.97
CA LEU A 339 16.16 31.26 -15.02
C LEU A 339 17.43 31.94 -14.48
N TRP A 340 18.57 31.23 -14.53
CA TRP A 340 19.88 31.72 -14.05
C TRP A 340 19.96 31.92 -12.50
N ARG A 341 20.71 32.91 -11.97
CA ARG A 341 20.75 33.24 -10.51
C ARG A 341 19.56 34.10 -10.04
N PHE A 342 18.65 34.46 -10.94
CA PHE A 342 17.44 35.23 -10.62
C PHE A 342 16.23 34.28 -10.56
N GLY A 343 15.37 34.47 -9.56
CA GLY A 343 14.12 33.70 -9.43
C GLY A 343 14.11 32.59 -8.39
N GLU A 344 15.05 32.59 -7.44
CA GLU A 344 14.95 31.77 -6.22
C GLU A 344 14.57 32.66 -5.03
N SER A 345 13.66 32.20 -4.19
CA SER A 345 13.33 32.86 -2.93
C SER A 345 12.97 31.81 -1.88
N TYR A 346 13.89 31.60 -0.93
CA TYR A 346 13.70 30.68 0.20
C TYR A 346 12.99 31.34 1.37
N ARG A 347 12.39 32.53 1.17
CA ARG A 347 11.82 33.35 2.25
C ARG A 347 10.88 32.56 3.15
N TYR A 348 9.92 31.85 2.56
CA TYR A 348 8.92 31.08 3.31
C TYR A 348 9.42 29.68 3.65
N VAL A 349 10.39 29.13 2.91
CA VAL A 349 11.04 27.85 3.26
C VAL A 349 11.82 27.98 4.56
N ALA A 350 12.46 29.13 4.80
CA ALA A 350 13.08 29.43 6.10
C ALA A 350 12.04 29.52 7.24
N GLU A 351 10.79 29.88 6.94
CA GLU A 351 9.69 29.93 7.91
C GLU A 351 9.07 28.54 8.18
N LEU A 352 9.40 27.49 7.41
CA LEU A 352 8.86 26.14 7.58
C LEU A 352 9.49 25.34 8.74
N ASP A 353 10.59 25.82 9.36
CA ASP A 353 11.39 25.09 10.38
C ASP A 353 11.73 23.65 9.93
N VAL A 354 12.17 23.48 8.68
CA VAL A 354 12.51 22.14 8.14
C VAL A 354 13.76 21.62 8.83
N ARG A 355 13.57 20.68 9.76
CA ARG A 355 14.66 19.96 10.42
C ARG A 355 15.13 18.81 9.54
N PRO A 356 16.45 18.55 9.44
CA PRO A 356 16.93 17.41 8.65
C PRO A 356 16.40 16.09 9.21
N LEU A 357 16.48 15.89 10.53
CA LEU A 357 15.92 14.72 11.20
C LEU A 357 14.73 15.09 12.07
N HIS A 358 13.64 14.34 11.93
CA HIS A 358 12.51 14.38 12.85
C HIS A 358 12.40 13.04 13.57
N GLU A 359 12.85 13.02 14.83
CA GLU A 359 12.71 11.87 15.73
C GLU A 359 11.30 11.86 16.30
N ASP A 360 10.58 10.76 16.09
CA ASP A 360 9.30 10.55 16.74
C ASP A 360 9.33 9.28 17.60
N ARG A 361 9.54 9.49 18.90
CA ARG A 361 9.56 8.42 19.90
C ARG A 361 8.19 7.78 20.09
N GLN A 362 7.15 8.57 19.84
CA GLN A 362 5.79 8.07 19.86
C GLN A 362 5.64 7.05 18.76
N LEU A 363 6.11 7.40 17.57
CA LEU A 363 5.91 6.56 16.42
C LEU A 363 6.96 5.48 16.24
N GLN A 364 8.02 5.46 17.06
CA GLN A 364 9.21 4.66 16.76
C GLN A 364 9.61 4.80 15.27
N CYS A 365 9.58 6.06 14.82
CA CYS A 365 9.87 6.47 13.45
C CYS A 365 10.94 7.55 13.45
N LEU A 366 11.80 7.53 12.44
CA LEU A 366 12.77 8.58 12.17
C LEU A 366 12.60 9.07 10.74
N PHE A 367 12.21 10.33 10.58
CA PHE A 367 12.05 10.95 9.27
C PHE A 367 13.32 11.70 8.86
N PHE A 368 13.79 11.43 7.65
CA PHE A 368 14.88 12.15 6.99
C PHE A 368 14.28 13.12 5.97
N CYS A 369 14.33 14.41 6.25
CA CYS A 369 13.65 15.47 5.49
C CYS A 369 14.56 16.07 4.41
N PHE A 370 14.63 15.44 3.23
CA PHE A 370 15.49 15.88 2.13
C PHE A 370 14.89 17.04 1.34
N ASN A 371 15.62 18.16 1.28
CA ASN A 371 15.29 19.25 0.39
C ASN A 371 15.95 19.03 -0.99
N SER A 372 15.24 18.32 -1.87
CA SER A 372 15.65 18.08 -3.26
C SER A 372 15.48 19.29 -4.18
N ALA A 373 14.88 20.40 -3.71
CA ALA A 373 14.62 21.59 -4.51
C ALA A 373 15.77 22.62 -4.53
N LYS A 374 16.80 22.43 -3.69
CA LYS A 374 17.97 23.34 -3.58
C LYS A 374 18.80 23.45 -4.87
N SER A 375 18.80 22.41 -5.70
CA SER A 375 19.67 22.30 -6.87
C SER A 375 18.97 21.56 -8.02
N GLY A 376 19.58 21.60 -9.21
CA GLY A 376 18.97 21.17 -10.47
C GLY A 376 18.65 22.32 -11.43
N HIS A 377 18.15 21.95 -12.61
CA HIS A 377 17.66 22.89 -13.63
C HIS A 377 16.20 22.54 -13.95
N ALA A 378 15.39 23.53 -14.35
CA ALA A 378 13.98 23.30 -14.64
C ALA A 378 13.22 22.68 -13.46
N ALA A 379 12.42 21.65 -13.75
CA ALA A 379 11.65 20.88 -12.79
C ALA A 379 12.48 19.78 -12.10
N GLN A 380 13.78 19.65 -12.41
CA GLN A 380 14.63 18.65 -11.74
C GLN A 380 15.00 19.08 -10.32
N GLY A 381 15.14 18.06 -9.47
CA GLY A 381 15.75 18.17 -8.16
C GLY A 381 17.03 17.34 -8.04
N GLU A 382 17.75 17.57 -6.95
CA GLU A 382 18.92 16.80 -6.58
C GLU A 382 19.10 16.83 -5.06
N VAL A 383 19.53 15.71 -4.48
CA VAL A 383 20.08 15.65 -3.13
C VAL A 383 21.60 15.65 -3.23
N LEU A 384 22.21 16.74 -2.76
CA LEU A 384 23.66 16.96 -2.88
C LEU A 384 24.44 16.02 -1.95
N GLU A 385 25.67 15.68 -2.33
CA GLU A 385 26.53 14.83 -1.49
C GLU A 385 26.82 15.46 -0.13
N GLU A 386 26.99 16.78 -0.06
CA GLU A 386 27.16 17.52 1.19
C GLU A 386 25.93 17.40 2.11
N ASP A 387 24.72 17.36 1.54
CA ASP A 387 23.50 17.10 2.29
C ASP A 387 23.53 15.67 2.84
N LEU A 388 23.87 14.67 2.01
CA LEU A 388 23.98 13.26 2.42
C LEU A 388 25.00 13.04 3.55
N VAL A 389 26.16 13.69 3.49
CA VAL A 389 27.17 13.66 4.56
C VAL A 389 26.64 14.31 5.83
N ARG A 390 25.94 15.44 5.73
CA ARG A 390 25.29 16.09 6.87
C ARG A 390 24.25 15.17 7.52
N PHE A 391 23.35 14.57 6.75
CA PHE A 391 22.35 13.62 7.26
C PHE A 391 22.99 12.41 7.95
N ALA A 392 24.07 11.86 7.38
CA ALA A 392 24.80 10.76 8.00
C ALA A 392 25.40 11.16 9.36
N THR A 393 25.97 12.37 9.43
CA THR A 393 26.56 12.91 10.66
C THR A 393 25.50 13.12 11.74
N GLU A 394 24.38 13.77 11.38
CA GLU A 394 23.27 14.00 12.30
C GLU A 394 22.66 12.69 12.80
N TYR A 395 22.49 11.70 11.92
CA TYR A 395 22.01 10.37 12.30
C TYR A 395 22.96 9.69 13.27
N HIS A 396 24.27 9.72 13.02
CA HIS A 396 25.25 9.10 13.90
C HIS A 396 25.25 9.72 15.31
N ILE A 397 25.14 11.06 15.38
CA ILE A 397 25.01 11.78 16.66
C ILE A 397 23.71 11.37 17.37
N LEU A 398 22.59 11.32 16.65
CA LEU A 398 21.30 10.92 17.21
C LEU A 398 21.33 9.48 17.72
N ALA A 399 21.80 8.53 16.91
CA ALA A 399 21.87 7.11 17.25
C ALA A 399 22.85 6.82 18.41
N SER A 400 23.87 7.66 18.60
CA SER A 400 24.75 7.58 19.77
C SER A 400 24.06 8.01 21.06
N ARG A 401 23.11 8.96 20.98
CA ARG A 401 22.34 9.46 22.13
C ARG A 401 21.10 8.63 22.41
N ASN A 402 20.47 8.11 21.37
CA ASN A 402 19.31 7.24 21.44
C ASN A 402 19.54 6.02 20.54
N PRO A 403 20.12 4.92 21.07
CA PRO A 403 20.37 3.70 20.30
C PRO A 403 19.10 3.04 19.74
N ASP A 404 17.94 3.31 20.32
CA ASP A 404 16.67 2.66 19.92
C ASP A 404 16.25 3.05 18.50
N VAL A 405 16.67 4.23 18.00
CA VAL A 405 16.38 4.69 16.62
C VAL A 405 16.93 3.74 15.56
N LYS A 406 17.87 2.86 15.93
CA LYS A 406 18.38 1.80 15.06
C LYS A 406 17.37 0.69 14.79
N ASN A 407 16.31 0.58 15.58
CA ASN A 407 15.24 -0.43 15.42
C ASN A 407 13.90 0.21 14.98
N TRP A 408 13.91 1.51 14.67
CA TRP A 408 12.74 2.28 14.29
C TRP A 408 12.55 2.26 12.78
N LEU A 409 11.31 2.49 12.32
CA LEU A 409 11.08 2.71 10.90
C LEU A 409 11.76 4.01 10.47
N ARG A 410 12.69 3.90 9.51
CA ARG A 410 13.40 5.05 8.94
C ARG A 410 12.73 5.42 7.61
N VAL A 411 12.23 6.65 7.53
CA VAL A 411 11.45 7.15 6.39
C VAL A 411 12.17 8.32 5.72
N GLY A 412 12.49 8.21 4.44
CA GLY A 412 12.98 9.33 3.65
C GLY A 412 11.82 10.18 3.12
N LEU A 413 11.80 11.47 3.39
CA LEU A 413 10.88 12.42 2.78
C LEU A 413 11.66 13.20 1.71
N VAL A 414 11.21 13.13 0.46
CA VAL A 414 11.83 13.88 -0.66
C VAL A 414 10.76 14.33 -1.63
N HIS A 415 10.87 15.53 -2.22
CA HIS A 415 9.86 15.97 -3.19
C HIS A 415 10.01 15.27 -4.56
N HIS A 416 11.19 15.34 -5.15
CA HIS A 416 11.46 14.75 -6.47
C HIS A 416 11.64 13.23 -6.37
N HIS A 417 11.08 12.52 -7.35
CA HIS A 417 11.09 11.06 -7.36
C HIS A 417 12.49 10.48 -7.65
N PRO A 418 12.96 9.45 -6.91
CA PRO A 418 14.35 9.01 -6.99
C PRO A 418 14.66 7.85 -7.98
N PHE A 419 13.66 7.18 -8.57
CA PHE A 419 13.89 6.16 -9.60
C PHE A 419 13.82 6.73 -11.02
N LYS A 420 14.54 6.13 -11.97
CA LYS A 420 14.48 6.48 -13.40
C LYS A 420 13.21 5.92 -14.02
N PHE A 421 12.55 6.68 -14.90
CA PHE A 421 11.32 6.25 -15.56
C PHE A 421 11.54 5.77 -16.99
N GLU A 422 10.82 4.71 -17.39
CA GLU A 422 10.68 4.29 -18.80
C GLU A 422 9.33 4.71 -19.43
N ALA A 423 8.36 5.20 -18.64
CA ALA A 423 7.04 5.57 -19.14
C ALA A 423 6.85 7.09 -19.33
N ALA A 424 6.37 7.48 -20.52
CA ALA A 424 6.02 8.85 -20.91
C ALA A 424 4.96 9.44 -19.98
N SER A 425 5.13 10.66 -19.51
CA SER A 425 4.09 11.29 -18.68
C SER A 425 2.97 11.87 -19.55
N GLU A 426 1.74 11.85 -19.04
CA GLU A 426 0.55 12.35 -19.72
C GLU A 426 0.33 13.87 -19.50
N GLY A 427 1.40 14.65 -19.33
CA GLY A 427 1.32 16.11 -19.23
C GLY A 427 1.25 16.81 -20.59
N MET A 428 0.61 17.98 -20.66
CA MET A 428 0.64 18.81 -21.89
C MET A 428 2.07 19.29 -22.21
N THR A 429 2.84 19.61 -21.17
CA THR A 429 4.27 19.97 -21.22
C THR A 429 5.13 18.80 -21.69
N ALA A 430 4.85 17.58 -21.22
CA ALA A 430 5.51 16.35 -21.63
C ALA A 430 5.31 16.07 -23.12
N LYS A 431 4.06 16.14 -23.61
CA LYS A 431 3.72 15.95 -25.03
C LYS A 431 4.41 16.98 -25.92
N LEU A 432 4.50 18.24 -25.48
CA LEU A 432 5.22 19.30 -26.19
C LEU A 432 6.73 19.04 -26.25
N LEU A 433 7.37 18.65 -25.13
CA LEU A 433 8.81 18.39 -25.08
C LEU A 433 9.23 17.17 -25.90
N THR A 434 8.43 16.10 -25.85
CA THR A 434 8.64 14.90 -26.68
C THR A 434 8.53 15.23 -28.17
N ALA A 435 7.63 16.14 -28.56
CA ALA A 435 7.51 16.61 -29.95
C ALA A 435 8.74 17.38 -30.45
N PHE A 436 9.59 17.91 -29.56
CA PHE A 436 10.86 18.57 -29.89
C PHE A 436 12.10 17.65 -29.71
N GLY A 437 11.91 16.35 -29.46
CA GLY A 437 13.00 15.38 -29.39
C GLY A 437 13.86 15.45 -28.12
N ILE A 438 13.37 16.07 -27.04
CA ILE A 438 14.05 16.09 -25.74
C ILE A 438 13.48 14.94 -24.89
N PRO A 439 14.31 13.96 -24.45
CA PRO A 439 13.85 12.88 -23.59
C PRO A 439 13.31 13.45 -22.27
N GLU A 440 12.06 13.13 -21.96
CA GLU A 440 11.34 13.70 -20.83
C GLU A 440 11.96 13.35 -19.46
N SER A 441 12.56 12.16 -19.36
CA SER A 441 13.31 11.70 -18.18
C SER A 441 14.51 12.60 -17.84
N GLU A 442 15.11 13.28 -18.83
CA GLU A 442 16.24 14.20 -18.61
C GLU A 442 15.85 15.55 -17.99
N LEU A 443 14.55 15.85 -17.84
CA LEU A 443 14.05 17.15 -17.33
C LEU A 443 13.17 17.05 -16.07
N LEU A 444 12.69 15.85 -15.72
CA LEU A 444 11.78 15.63 -14.57
C LEU A 444 12.35 14.68 -13.51
N ASP A 445 13.31 13.83 -13.87
CA ASP A 445 13.86 12.86 -12.93
C ASP A 445 14.88 13.54 -12.00
N MET A 446 14.93 13.06 -10.75
CA MET A 446 15.90 13.54 -9.78
C MET A 446 17.32 13.16 -10.23
N LYS A 447 18.23 14.14 -10.28
CA LYS A 447 19.63 13.87 -10.61
C LYS A 447 20.26 12.96 -9.55
N HIS A 448 21.03 11.99 -10.01
CA HIS A 448 21.71 11.01 -9.17
C HIS A 448 20.77 10.28 -8.20
N GLY A 449 19.54 10.01 -8.65
CA GLY A 449 18.54 9.29 -7.85
C GLY A 449 18.99 7.90 -7.39
N ASP A 450 19.76 7.19 -8.21
CA ASP A 450 20.40 5.92 -7.87
C ASP A 450 21.38 6.03 -6.70
N ARG A 451 22.20 7.11 -6.67
CA ARG A 451 23.09 7.42 -5.53
C ARG A 451 22.28 7.65 -4.26
N PHE A 452 21.17 8.39 -4.36
CA PHE A 452 20.29 8.66 -3.23
C PHE A 452 19.63 7.38 -2.69
N VAL A 453 19.03 6.55 -3.57
CA VAL A 453 18.42 5.28 -3.20
C VAL A 453 19.44 4.35 -2.54
N ARG A 454 20.66 4.29 -3.07
CA ARG A 454 21.74 3.50 -2.46
C ARG A 454 22.13 4.01 -1.08
N TRP A 455 22.28 5.33 -0.93
CA TRP A 455 22.56 5.95 0.37
C TRP A 455 21.47 5.64 1.41
N CYS A 456 20.20 5.63 0.98
CA CYS A 456 19.05 5.21 1.79
C CYS A 456 19.15 3.74 2.21
N ALA A 457 19.42 2.84 1.25
CA ALA A 457 19.57 1.41 1.49
C ALA A 457 20.68 1.10 2.50
N ASP A 458 21.86 1.71 2.32
CA ASP A 458 23.03 1.55 3.19
C ASP A 458 22.73 1.93 4.65
N ARG A 459 21.75 2.80 4.87
CA ARG A 459 21.29 3.28 6.19
C ARG A 459 19.94 2.72 6.59
N GLY A 460 19.50 1.62 5.97
CA GLY A 460 18.24 0.95 6.29
C GLY A 460 17.00 1.85 6.20
N ILE A 461 17.02 2.88 5.34
CA ILE A 461 15.84 3.63 4.95
C ILE A 461 15.15 2.85 3.84
N GLN A 462 14.10 2.11 4.20
CA GLN A 462 13.38 1.21 3.30
C GLN A 462 12.10 1.84 2.73
N LEU A 463 11.64 2.96 3.31
CA LEU A 463 10.47 3.70 2.84
C LEU A 463 10.85 5.13 2.47
N ILE A 464 10.52 5.55 1.25
CA ILE A 464 10.68 6.91 0.76
C ILE A 464 9.28 7.44 0.39
N LEU A 465 8.88 8.58 0.93
CA LEU A 465 7.64 9.27 0.57
C LEU A 465 7.97 10.46 -0.33
N HIS A 466 7.27 10.60 -1.45
CA HIS A 466 7.55 11.66 -2.42
C HIS A 466 6.34 12.26 -3.15
N GLY A 467 6.59 13.34 -3.88
CA GLY A 467 5.64 14.13 -4.67
C GLY A 467 6.05 14.32 -6.13
N HIS A 468 5.84 15.53 -6.65
CA HIS A 468 6.31 16.11 -7.93
C HIS A 468 5.62 15.58 -9.19
N ARG A 469 5.36 14.27 -9.25
CA ARG A 469 4.86 13.63 -10.48
C ARG A 469 3.34 13.65 -10.63
N HIS A 470 2.61 14.20 -9.64
CA HIS A 470 1.15 14.31 -9.60
C HIS A 470 0.36 12.99 -9.82
N VAL A 471 0.99 11.82 -9.75
CA VAL A 471 0.33 10.51 -9.83
C VAL A 471 0.78 9.61 -8.69
N GLN A 472 -0.20 9.01 -8.00
CA GLN A 472 0.01 7.99 -6.98
C GLN A 472 0.75 6.79 -7.56
N ARG A 473 1.82 6.37 -6.88
CA ARG A 473 2.64 5.24 -7.33
C ARG A 473 3.36 4.58 -6.18
N LYS A 474 3.75 3.32 -6.37
CA LYS A 474 4.66 2.57 -5.52
C LYS A 474 5.73 1.97 -6.42
N ILE A 475 7.00 2.12 -6.07
CA ILE A 475 8.12 1.47 -6.76
C ILE A 475 9.05 0.93 -5.69
N SER A 476 9.39 -0.36 -5.74
CA SER A 476 10.26 -1.03 -4.77
C SER A 476 11.46 -1.61 -5.49
N GLN A 477 12.69 -1.29 -5.09
CA GLN A 477 13.91 -1.83 -5.70
C GLN A 477 14.75 -2.58 -4.68
N ALA A 478 15.21 -3.78 -5.04
CA ALA A 478 16.25 -4.49 -4.32
C ALA A 478 17.60 -3.80 -4.55
N VAL A 479 18.23 -3.29 -3.50
CA VAL A 479 19.51 -2.58 -3.56
C VAL A 479 20.59 -3.41 -2.85
N PRO A 480 21.70 -3.76 -3.52
CA PRO A 480 22.79 -4.49 -2.87
C PRO A 480 23.53 -3.57 -1.89
N VAL A 481 23.58 -3.99 -0.63
CA VAL A 481 24.25 -3.32 0.50
C VAL A 481 25.35 -4.25 1.03
N GLN A 482 26.52 -3.68 1.31
CA GLN A 482 27.63 -4.43 1.91
C GLN A 482 27.43 -4.49 3.43
N GLY A 483 27.23 -5.70 3.96
CA GLY A 483 27.14 -5.96 5.39
C GLY A 483 28.37 -6.68 5.96
N PRO A 484 28.41 -6.91 7.29
CA PRO A 484 29.49 -7.63 7.97
C PRO A 484 29.69 -9.06 7.45
N ASN A 485 28.61 -9.68 6.98
CA ASN A 485 28.56 -11.09 6.54
C ASN A 485 28.54 -11.24 5.00
N GLY A 486 28.85 -10.17 4.25
CA GLY A 486 28.80 -10.16 2.78
C GLY A 486 27.76 -9.19 2.21
N VAL A 487 27.46 -9.33 0.92
CA VAL A 487 26.46 -8.49 0.23
C VAL A 487 25.06 -9.02 0.50
N THR A 488 24.17 -8.15 0.97
CA THR A 488 22.74 -8.42 1.19
C THR A 488 21.90 -7.46 0.34
N ALA A 489 20.78 -7.92 -0.20
CA ALA A 489 19.83 -7.03 -0.86
C ALA A 489 18.86 -6.42 0.17
N VAL A 490 18.69 -5.09 0.14
CA VAL A 490 17.71 -4.35 0.94
C VAL A 490 16.64 -3.80 0.00
N GLN A 491 15.37 -4.02 0.32
CA GLN A 491 14.26 -3.45 -0.45
C GLN A 491 14.05 -1.98 -0.06
N VAL A 492 14.18 -1.08 -1.03
CA VAL A 492 13.84 0.34 -0.87
C VAL A 492 12.60 0.66 -1.68
N THR A 493 11.55 1.13 -1.02
CA THR A 493 10.26 1.46 -1.63
C THR A 493 9.99 2.95 -1.62
N ALA A 494 9.78 3.55 -2.79
CA ALA A 494 9.24 4.89 -2.93
C ALA A 494 7.72 4.88 -3.15
N VAL A 495 7.01 5.71 -2.39
CA VAL A 495 5.56 5.91 -2.44
C VAL A 495 5.26 7.35 -2.82
N GLY A 496 4.61 7.54 -3.96
CA GLY A 496 4.19 8.85 -4.48
C GLY A 496 2.76 9.17 -4.06
N CYS A 497 2.52 10.42 -3.63
CA CYS A 497 1.20 10.86 -3.16
C CYS A 497 0.19 11.20 -4.25
N GLY A 498 0.65 11.60 -5.44
CA GLY A 498 -0.22 12.28 -6.40
C GLY A 498 -0.34 13.78 -6.08
N THR A 499 -1.55 14.34 -6.16
CA THR A 499 -1.85 15.72 -5.75
C THR A 499 -3.03 15.74 -4.79
N SER A 500 -2.84 16.30 -3.59
CA SER A 500 -3.89 16.26 -2.57
C SER A 500 -5.04 17.22 -2.82
N LEU A 501 -4.80 18.29 -3.58
CA LEU A 501 -5.82 19.28 -3.91
C LEU A 501 -6.18 19.31 -5.41
N GLY A 502 -5.72 18.34 -6.20
CA GLY A 502 -6.09 18.19 -7.61
C GLY A 502 -5.45 19.25 -8.51
N ALA A 503 -4.15 19.52 -8.31
CA ALA A 503 -3.38 20.42 -9.14
C ALA A 503 -3.56 20.07 -10.63
N GLU A 504 -3.65 21.10 -11.48
CA GLU A 504 -3.84 20.96 -12.93
C GLU A 504 -5.12 20.20 -13.37
N GLY A 505 -6.10 20.06 -12.48
CA GLY A 505 -7.34 19.31 -12.76
C GLY A 505 -7.18 17.79 -12.71
N ILE A 506 -6.05 17.31 -12.19
CA ILE A 506 -5.79 15.91 -11.91
C ILE A 506 -6.64 15.47 -10.69
N PRO A 507 -7.04 14.18 -10.59
CA PRO A 507 -7.73 13.66 -9.42
C PRO A 507 -7.04 13.96 -8.08
N LYS A 508 -7.85 14.20 -7.04
CA LYS A 508 -7.36 14.47 -5.68
C LYS A 508 -6.91 13.16 -5.05
N SER A 509 -5.80 13.18 -4.31
CA SER A 509 -5.21 11.96 -3.75
C SER A 509 -4.43 12.19 -2.46
N PHE A 510 -4.48 11.21 -1.57
CA PHE A 510 -3.59 11.14 -0.41
C PHE A 510 -3.25 9.69 -0.12
N ASN A 511 -2.19 9.47 0.64
CA ASN A 511 -1.84 8.15 1.12
C ASN A 511 -1.99 8.08 2.65
N LEU A 512 -2.30 6.88 3.14
CA LEU A 512 -2.21 6.55 4.55
C LEU A 512 -1.13 5.47 4.72
N ILE A 513 -0.08 5.79 5.46
CA ILE A 513 0.98 4.85 5.79
C ILE A 513 0.71 4.32 7.18
N SER A 514 0.61 3.00 7.36
CA SER A 514 0.49 2.39 8.69
C SER A 514 1.80 1.70 9.05
N TRP A 515 2.20 1.77 10.31
CA TRP A 515 3.39 1.11 10.85
C TRP A 515 3.02 0.38 12.14
N ASP A 516 3.43 -0.87 12.21
CA ASP A 516 3.41 -1.68 13.43
C ASP A 516 4.85 -2.06 13.82
N PRO A 517 5.40 -1.46 14.88
CA PRO A 517 6.74 -1.77 15.35
C PRO A 517 6.88 -3.17 15.97
N GLU A 518 5.80 -3.83 16.38
CA GLU A 518 5.90 -5.19 16.93
C GLU A 518 6.17 -6.21 15.83
N SER A 519 5.38 -6.18 14.76
CA SER A 519 5.60 -7.03 13.58
C SER A 519 6.63 -6.49 12.60
N GLN A 520 7.16 -5.28 12.84
CA GLN A 520 8.05 -4.54 11.94
C GLN A 520 7.45 -4.44 10.52
N ARG A 521 6.13 -4.28 10.44
CA ARG A 521 5.39 -4.25 9.18
C ARG A 521 4.85 -2.85 8.93
N TRP A 522 5.04 -2.35 7.73
CA TRP A 522 4.39 -1.13 7.28
C TRP A 522 3.47 -1.39 6.09
N SER A 523 2.51 -0.51 5.88
CA SER A 523 1.57 -0.57 4.77
C SER A 523 1.33 0.79 4.16
N SER A 524 0.89 0.82 2.91
CA SER A 524 0.47 2.03 2.21
C SER A 524 -0.89 1.83 1.56
N SER A 525 -1.83 2.70 1.92
CA SER A 525 -3.17 2.80 1.33
C SER A 525 -3.23 4.05 0.46
N PHE A 526 -3.65 3.89 -0.79
CA PHE A 526 -3.74 4.96 -1.78
C PHE A 526 -5.20 5.36 -1.98
N PHE A 527 -5.54 6.60 -1.61
CA PHE A 527 -6.89 7.14 -1.77
C PHE A 527 -6.95 8.11 -2.94
N LEU A 528 -7.97 7.96 -3.79
CA LEU A 528 -8.18 8.77 -4.98
C LEU A 528 -9.64 9.23 -5.08
N ASP A 529 -9.85 10.49 -5.42
CA ASP A 529 -11.15 11.04 -5.81
C ASP A 529 -11.07 11.76 -7.17
N ARG A 530 -11.68 11.12 -8.18
CA ARG A 530 -11.69 11.57 -9.57
C ARG A 530 -12.75 12.64 -9.86
N SER A 531 -13.85 12.68 -9.11
CA SER A 531 -15.07 13.43 -9.50
C SER A 531 -15.68 14.27 -8.39
N GLY A 532 -15.11 14.30 -7.18
CA GLY A 532 -15.75 14.92 -6.01
C GLY A 532 -16.77 14.01 -5.34
N SER A 533 -16.77 12.70 -5.63
CA SER A 533 -17.78 11.75 -5.14
C SER A 533 -17.35 11.00 -3.88
N GLY A 534 -16.21 11.38 -3.30
CA GLY A 534 -15.60 10.70 -2.16
C GLY A 534 -14.27 10.04 -2.54
N PHE A 535 -13.37 9.95 -1.56
CA PHE A 535 -12.11 9.25 -1.71
C PHE A 535 -12.31 7.75 -1.64
N LYS A 536 -11.85 7.03 -2.66
CA LYS A 536 -11.85 5.57 -2.70
C LYS A 536 -10.42 5.05 -2.58
N GLU A 537 -10.25 3.99 -1.82
CA GLU A 537 -8.97 3.29 -1.76
C GLU A 537 -8.78 2.49 -3.04
N ILE A 538 -7.82 2.90 -3.86
CA ILE A 538 -7.54 2.29 -5.17
C ILE A 538 -6.39 1.27 -5.11
N ARG A 539 -5.61 1.28 -4.03
CA ARG A 539 -4.52 0.34 -3.82
C ARG A 539 -4.19 0.23 -2.35
N ALA A 540 -3.86 -0.97 -1.88
CA ALA A 540 -3.40 -1.21 -0.52
C ALA A 540 -2.24 -2.20 -0.54
N THR A 541 -1.11 -1.84 0.07
CA THR A 541 0.08 -2.68 0.07
C THR A 541 0.62 -2.88 1.48
N SER A 542 1.28 -4.01 1.75
CA SER A 542 1.92 -4.28 3.04
C SER A 542 3.26 -4.95 2.83
N THR A 543 4.28 -4.49 3.56
CA THR A 543 5.66 -4.95 3.45
C THR A 543 6.22 -5.16 4.85
N VAL A 544 6.94 -6.26 5.07
CA VAL A 544 7.74 -6.45 6.28
C VAL A 544 9.04 -5.70 6.09
N MET A 545 9.46 -4.94 7.09
CA MET A 545 10.75 -4.30 7.07
C MET A 545 11.83 -5.38 7.07
N ASP A 546 12.75 -5.32 6.11
CA ASP A 546 13.89 -6.23 6.08
C ASP A 546 14.64 -6.09 7.40
N PRO A 547 14.98 -7.21 8.08
CA PRO A 547 15.78 -7.17 9.30
C PRO A 547 17.05 -6.40 8.95
N MET A 548 17.18 -5.22 9.57
CA MET A 548 18.14 -4.22 9.13
C MET A 548 19.52 -4.84 9.03
N VAL A 549 20.26 -4.47 7.99
CA VAL A 549 21.72 -4.54 8.02
C VAL A 549 22.13 -3.73 9.24
N ARG A 550 22.33 -4.40 10.37
CA ARG A 550 22.85 -3.77 11.58
C ARG A 550 24.23 -3.28 11.17
N GLU A 551 24.36 -1.97 11.04
CA GLU A 551 25.60 -1.32 10.62
C GLU A 551 26.77 -1.82 11.47
N VAL A 552 27.93 -1.96 10.80
CA VAL A 552 29.26 -2.20 11.37
C VAL A 552 29.65 -1.06 12.31
#